data_AF-A0AAE4AT76-F1
#
_entry.id   AF-A0AAE4AT76-F1
#
_cell.length_a   1.000
_cell.length_b   1.000
_cell.length_c   1.000
_cell.angle_alpha   90.00
_cell.angle_beta   90.00
_cell.angle_gamma   90.00
#
_symmetry.space_group_name_H-M   'P 1'
#
loop_
_entity.id
_entity.type
_entity.pdbx_description
1 polymer ?
#
loop_
_entity_poly.entity_id
_entity_poly.type
_entity_poly.pdbx_seq_one_letter_code
_entity_poly.pdbx_strand_id
1 'polypeptide(L)'
;MTHLWFRTGLIPAAIFFCLSTAAAAAGTMECPDPDGCTVDGGSYRAYMPADLDGKSALPVLVYFHGWQGSAEGVMKNEGLKAAADELGVLLIAPDGADKTWSFPGSPSQERDETAFVDAVMDDVADRFPIDPDKTVATGFSMGGSMAWFVACDLGDRFAGFIPVAGAYWDPIPSDCASPVPNLVHVHGTSDTVVPMEGRPIREIYRQSDVEDSLATWTTKAGCDAEPVPASLGDLACRKWTGCGTKLIELCTHPGGHLIEPQWIVDGYHRLMDPAR
;
A
#
# COMPACT_ATOMS: atom_id res chain seq x y z
N MET A 1 51.30 64.32 50.66
CA MET A 1 50.19 63.48 51.13
C MET A 1 49.32 63.16 49.93
N THR A 2 49.46 61.93 49.44
CA THR A 2 48.85 61.38 48.24
C THR A 2 47.43 60.88 48.54
N HIS A 3 46.41 61.39 47.86
CA HIS A 3 45.08 60.77 47.82
C HIS A 3 44.68 60.49 46.38
N LEU A 4 44.77 59.20 46.05
CA LEU A 4 44.28 58.55 44.83
C LEU A 4 42.75 58.59 44.80
N TRP A 5 42.18 59.08 43.70
CA TRP A 5 40.75 58.97 43.42
C TRP A 5 40.50 57.68 42.63
N PHE A 6 39.83 56.70 43.23
CA PHE A 6 39.36 55.51 42.53
C PHE A 6 38.10 55.84 41.73
N ARG A 7 38.19 55.77 40.40
CA ARG A 7 37.02 55.73 39.50
C ARG A 7 36.55 54.28 39.39
N THR A 8 35.39 53.97 39.95
CA THR A 8 34.66 52.72 39.73
C THR A 8 34.09 52.71 38.32
N GLY A 9 34.65 51.89 37.43
CA GLY A 9 34.08 51.58 36.12
C GLY A 9 33.01 50.50 36.25
N LEU A 10 31.79 50.81 35.81
CA LEU A 10 30.71 49.83 35.61
C LEU A 10 31.00 49.05 34.31
N ILE A 11 31.21 47.74 34.44
CA ILE A 11 31.27 46.81 33.30
C ILE A 11 29.82 46.43 32.96
N PRO A 12 29.32 46.66 31.72
CA PRO A 12 28.00 46.19 31.34
C PRO A 12 28.03 44.66 31.21
N ALA A 13 27.19 43.99 32.00
CA ALA A 13 26.98 42.55 31.89
C ALA A 13 26.30 42.26 30.53
N ALA A 14 27.04 41.65 29.62
CA ALA A 14 26.48 41.12 28.37
C ALA A 14 25.57 39.93 28.71
N ILE A 15 24.27 40.14 28.64
CA ILE A 15 23.27 39.07 28.75
C ILE A 15 23.36 38.28 27.44
N PHE A 16 24.05 37.15 27.48
CA PHE A 16 24.05 36.16 26.40
C PHE A 16 22.67 35.49 26.38
N PHE A 17 21.80 35.95 25.48
CA PHE A 17 20.58 35.23 25.13
C PHE A 17 21.01 33.97 24.38
N CYS A 18 21.10 32.86 25.11
CA CYS A 18 21.25 31.55 24.51
C CYS A 18 19.92 31.23 23.82
N LEU A 19 19.80 31.54 22.52
CA LEU A 19 18.70 31.02 21.71
C LEU A 19 18.85 29.51 21.67
N SER A 20 18.14 28.82 22.55
CA SER A 20 17.90 27.40 22.44
C SER A 20 17.06 27.18 21.19
N THR A 21 17.70 26.89 20.06
CA THR A 21 17.01 26.25 18.94
C THR A 21 16.58 24.88 19.46
N ALA A 22 15.29 24.76 19.80
CA ALA A 22 14.69 23.45 19.97
C ALA A 22 14.84 22.74 18.62
N ALA A 23 15.80 21.82 18.53
CA ALA A 23 15.80 20.86 17.44
C ALA A 23 14.48 20.09 17.58
N ALA A 24 13.58 20.24 16.61
CA ALA A 24 12.44 19.35 16.49
C ALA A 24 13.02 17.94 16.35
N ALA A 25 12.90 17.14 17.41
CA ALA A 25 13.15 15.72 17.31
C ALA A 25 12.25 15.21 16.18
N ALA A 26 12.84 14.48 15.23
CA ALA A 26 12.07 13.76 14.23
C ALA A 26 11.13 12.83 14.99
N GLY A 27 9.84 13.16 15.02
CA GLY A 27 8.87 12.32 15.67
C GLY A 27 8.68 11.08 14.81
N THR A 28 9.25 9.95 15.22
CA THR A 28 8.70 8.64 14.87
C THR A 28 7.30 8.62 15.45
N MET A 29 6.29 8.91 14.63
CA MET A 29 4.92 8.75 15.06
C MET A 29 4.57 7.27 14.95
N GLU A 30 4.75 6.56 16.05
CA GLU A 30 4.20 5.22 16.23
C GLU A 30 2.68 5.37 16.41
N CYS A 31 1.90 4.65 15.60
CA CYS A 31 0.47 4.52 15.86
C CYS A 31 0.27 3.95 17.28
N PRO A 32 -0.58 4.55 18.13
CA PRO A 32 -0.68 4.17 19.53
C PRO A 32 -1.14 2.72 19.67
N ASP A 33 -0.46 1.95 20.52
CA ASP A 33 -0.90 0.61 20.91
C ASP A 33 -1.94 0.73 22.06
N PRO A 34 -3.03 -0.06 22.08
CA PRO A 34 -3.41 -1.14 21.17
C PRO A 34 -4.26 -0.74 19.96
N ASP A 35 -4.61 0.53 19.80
CA ASP A 35 -5.73 0.92 18.93
C ASP A 35 -5.32 1.30 17.50
N GLY A 36 -4.03 1.51 17.24
CA GLY A 36 -3.53 2.03 15.97
C GLY A 36 -3.82 3.52 15.77
N CYS A 37 -3.54 4.04 14.58
CA CYS A 37 -3.93 5.39 14.17
C CYS A 37 -5.40 5.35 13.74
N THR A 38 -6.24 6.18 14.35
CA THR A 38 -7.68 6.23 14.05
C THR A 38 -7.99 7.32 13.04
N VAL A 39 -8.83 6.97 12.06
CA VAL A 39 -9.40 7.87 11.05
C VAL A 39 -10.91 7.63 10.96
N ASP A 40 -11.60 8.44 10.15
CA ASP A 40 -13.01 8.18 9.87
C ASP A 40 -13.18 6.79 9.22
N GLY A 41 -14.05 5.97 9.82
CA GLY A 41 -14.33 4.61 9.35
C GLY A 41 -13.45 3.50 9.94
N GLY A 42 -12.38 3.79 10.68
CA GLY A 42 -11.60 2.72 11.31
C GLY A 42 -10.23 3.12 11.82
N SER A 43 -9.32 2.15 11.86
CA SER A 43 -7.93 2.37 12.23
C SER A 43 -6.97 1.66 11.30
N TYR A 44 -5.72 2.10 11.33
CA TYR A 44 -4.62 1.47 10.63
C TYR A 44 -3.39 1.42 11.55
N ARG A 45 -2.41 0.60 11.17
CA ARG A 45 -1.09 0.57 11.81
C ARG A 45 -0.01 0.85 10.77
N ALA A 46 1.13 1.34 11.24
CA ALA A 46 2.26 1.67 10.39
C ALA A 46 3.54 1.05 10.95
N TYR A 47 4.42 0.65 10.04
CA TYR A 47 5.80 0.26 10.33
C TYR A 47 6.73 1.10 9.46
N MET A 48 7.67 1.79 10.09
CA MET A 48 8.66 2.63 9.43
C MET A 48 10.03 1.97 9.59
N PRO A 49 10.69 1.58 8.49
CA PRO A 49 12.09 1.17 8.51
C PRO A 49 12.99 2.19 9.21
N ALA A 50 13.99 1.70 9.95
CA ALA A 50 14.83 2.54 10.81
C ALA A 50 15.72 3.56 10.06
N ASP A 51 15.92 3.35 8.76
CA ASP A 51 16.69 4.21 7.87
C ASP A 51 15.88 5.33 7.22
N LEU A 52 14.55 5.31 7.35
CA LEU A 52 13.69 6.42 6.91
C LEU A 52 13.73 7.57 7.92
N ASP A 53 13.95 8.79 7.42
CA ASP A 53 14.09 9.98 8.26
C ASP A 53 12.76 10.62 8.67
N GLY A 54 11.65 10.16 8.07
CA GLY A 54 10.30 10.71 8.26
C GLY A 54 10.13 12.16 7.79
N LYS A 55 11.09 12.69 7.02
CA LYS A 55 11.17 14.11 6.63
C LYS A 55 11.30 14.30 5.13
N SER A 56 11.94 13.36 4.45
CA SER A 56 12.00 13.28 2.99
C SER A 56 10.75 12.60 2.44
N ALA A 57 10.41 12.86 1.18
CA ALA A 57 9.26 12.25 0.53
C ALA A 57 9.37 10.71 0.59
N LEU A 58 8.51 10.06 1.37
CA LEU A 58 8.56 8.65 1.68
C LEU A 58 7.81 7.84 0.62
N PRO A 59 8.41 6.77 0.10
CA PRO A 59 7.64 5.76 -0.60
C PRO A 59 6.78 4.96 0.39
N VAL A 60 5.62 4.49 -0.06
CA VAL A 60 4.61 3.86 0.80
C VAL A 60 4.19 2.53 0.21
N LEU A 61 4.03 1.53 1.07
CA LEU A 61 3.40 0.26 0.74
C LEU A 61 2.16 0.07 1.62
N VAL A 62 0.97 0.09 1.03
CA VAL A 62 -0.28 -0.26 1.72
C VAL A 62 -0.52 -1.76 1.56
N TYR A 63 -0.71 -2.48 2.67
CA TYR A 63 -0.97 -3.92 2.68
C TYR A 63 -2.34 -4.23 3.27
N PHE A 64 -3.25 -4.77 2.45
CA PHE A 64 -4.56 -5.25 2.88
C PHE A 64 -4.49 -6.73 3.31
N HIS A 65 -4.87 -7.01 4.55
CA HIS A 65 -4.87 -8.37 5.09
C HIS A 65 -5.98 -9.26 4.48
N GLY A 66 -5.79 -10.58 4.51
CA GLY A 66 -6.82 -11.55 4.11
C GLY A 66 -7.98 -11.66 5.10
N TRP A 67 -8.98 -12.48 4.79
CA TRP A 67 -10.11 -12.75 5.68
C TRP A 67 -9.65 -13.28 7.05
N GLN A 68 -10.26 -12.81 8.13
CA GLN A 68 -9.86 -13.01 9.54
C GLN A 68 -8.49 -12.44 9.94
N GLY A 69 -7.82 -11.70 9.05
CA GLY A 69 -6.60 -10.97 9.38
C GLY A 69 -6.85 -9.71 10.22
N SER A 70 -5.78 -8.97 10.48
CA SER A 70 -5.83 -7.66 11.11
C SER A 70 -4.57 -6.85 10.79
N ALA A 71 -4.64 -5.53 10.96
CA ALA A 71 -3.49 -4.63 10.89
C ALA A 71 -2.39 -5.03 11.90
N GLU A 72 -2.77 -5.47 13.10
CA GLU A 72 -1.83 -5.98 14.11
C GLU A 72 -1.10 -7.23 13.61
N GLY A 73 -1.81 -8.14 12.93
CA GLY A 73 -1.22 -9.34 12.33
C GLY A 73 -0.18 -9.01 11.25
N VAL A 74 -0.43 -7.97 10.46
CA VAL A 74 0.54 -7.46 9.48
C VAL A 74 1.79 -6.94 10.17
N MET A 75 1.65 -6.15 11.24
CA MET A 75 2.80 -5.62 12.00
C MET A 75 3.63 -6.69 12.70
N LYS A 76 3.04 -7.86 13.00
CA LYS A 76 3.74 -9.03 13.56
C LYS A 76 4.37 -9.93 12.49
N ASN A 77 4.16 -9.66 11.20
CA ASN A 77 4.74 -10.44 10.12
C ASN A 77 6.16 -9.96 9.81
N GLU A 78 7.16 -10.70 10.30
CA GLU A 78 8.57 -10.38 10.08
C GLU A 78 8.98 -10.38 8.60
N GLY A 79 8.33 -11.20 7.76
CA GLY A 79 8.62 -11.23 6.33
C GLY A 79 8.15 -9.96 5.61
N LEU A 80 6.98 -9.42 5.99
CA LEU A 80 6.49 -8.15 5.44
C LEU A 80 7.29 -6.95 5.95
N LYS A 81 7.73 -6.96 7.22
CA LYS A 81 8.64 -5.93 7.74
C LYS A 81 9.99 -5.96 7.04
N ALA A 82 10.56 -7.16 6.83
CA ALA A 82 11.80 -7.32 6.08
C ALA A 82 11.68 -6.82 4.63
N ALA A 83 10.55 -7.08 3.96
CA ALA A 83 10.28 -6.51 2.64
C ALA A 83 10.17 -4.98 2.67
N ALA A 84 9.55 -4.42 3.71
CA ALA A 84 9.47 -2.96 3.89
C ALA A 84 10.85 -2.34 4.14
N ASP A 85 11.69 -2.99 4.95
CA ASP A 85 13.07 -2.58 5.20
C ASP A 85 13.91 -2.65 3.92
N GLU A 86 13.78 -3.71 3.12
CA GLU A 86 14.51 -3.88 1.86
C GLU A 86 14.14 -2.82 0.82
N LEU A 87 12.85 -2.51 0.70
CA LEU A 87 12.35 -1.51 -0.23
C LEU A 87 12.57 -0.07 0.28
N GLY A 88 12.83 0.11 1.58
CA GLY A 88 12.87 1.41 2.23
C GLY A 88 11.52 2.13 2.16
N VAL A 89 10.41 1.42 2.46
CA VAL A 89 9.04 1.94 2.35
C VAL A 89 8.34 2.02 3.70
N LEU A 90 7.51 3.05 3.88
CA LEU A 90 6.57 3.11 4.98
C LEU A 90 5.46 2.07 4.75
N LEU A 91 5.42 1.02 5.57
CA LEU A 91 4.39 0.00 5.50
C LEU A 91 3.15 0.45 6.26
N ILE A 92 2.02 0.56 5.56
CA ILE A 92 0.72 0.91 6.11
C ILE A 92 -0.19 -0.31 6.05
N ALA A 93 -0.81 -0.67 7.16
CA ALA A 93 -1.78 -1.76 7.25
C ALA A 93 -3.12 -1.22 7.77
N PRO A 94 -4.09 -0.93 6.89
CA PRO A 94 -5.46 -0.62 7.29
C PRO A 94 -6.11 -1.86 7.92
N ASP A 95 -6.98 -1.64 8.92
CA ASP A 95 -7.72 -2.73 9.59
C ASP A 95 -9.11 -2.87 8.97
N GLY A 96 -9.41 -4.08 8.49
CA GLY A 96 -10.71 -4.44 7.92
C GLY A 96 -11.79 -4.54 9.00
N ALA A 97 -12.96 -3.94 8.76
CA ALA A 97 -14.11 -4.06 9.66
C ALA A 97 -14.48 -5.54 9.85
N ASP A 98 -14.70 -5.96 11.10
CA ASP A 98 -14.94 -7.36 11.48
C ASP A 98 -13.98 -8.38 10.85
N LYS A 99 -12.71 -7.96 10.67
CA LYS A 99 -11.61 -8.75 10.08
C LYS A 99 -11.88 -9.17 8.63
N THR A 100 -12.59 -8.33 7.89
CA THR A 100 -12.94 -8.52 6.48
C THR A 100 -12.98 -7.19 5.74
N TRP A 101 -13.21 -7.22 4.43
CA TRP A 101 -13.38 -6.03 3.59
C TRP A 101 -14.78 -6.00 2.97
N SER A 102 -15.32 -4.79 2.80
CA SER A 102 -16.60 -4.55 2.13
C SER A 102 -16.41 -3.94 0.75
N PHE A 103 -16.73 -4.70 -0.30
CA PHE A 103 -16.75 -4.21 -1.69
C PHE A 103 -17.95 -4.78 -2.45
N PRO A 104 -18.31 -4.25 -3.63
CA PRO A 104 -19.40 -4.79 -4.45
C PRO A 104 -19.28 -6.31 -4.64
N GLY A 105 -20.35 -7.03 -4.32
CA GLY A 105 -20.38 -8.49 -4.42
C GLY A 105 -19.78 -9.26 -3.22
N SER A 106 -19.13 -8.59 -2.28
CA SER A 106 -18.60 -9.25 -1.07
C SER A 106 -19.69 -9.55 -0.03
N PRO A 107 -19.47 -10.55 0.86
CA PRO A 107 -20.43 -10.88 1.91
C PRO A 107 -20.58 -9.82 3.01
N SER A 108 -19.59 -8.94 3.19
CA SER A 108 -19.66 -7.82 4.14
C SER A 108 -20.08 -6.55 3.42
N GLN A 109 -20.91 -5.74 4.07
CA GLN A 109 -21.39 -4.46 3.57
C GLN A 109 -21.41 -3.44 4.72
N GLU A 110 -20.37 -3.50 5.56
CA GLU A 110 -20.32 -2.84 6.87
C GLU A 110 -19.70 -1.44 6.81
N ARG A 111 -18.83 -1.20 5.82
CA ARG A 111 -18.07 0.05 5.69
C ARG A 111 -17.92 0.45 4.23
N ASP A 112 -17.91 1.75 3.97
CA ASP A 112 -17.40 2.31 2.72
C ASP A 112 -15.88 2.23 2.74
N GLU A 113 -15.33 1.15 2.17
CA GLU A 113 -13.88 0.92 2.20
C GLU A 113 -13.11 1.93 1.35
N THR A 114 -13.73 2.48 0.30
CA THR A 114 -13.12 3.51 -0.54
C THR A 114 -12.93 4.78 0.28
N ALA A 115 -13.98 5.26 0.96
CA ALA A 115 -13.86 6.41 1.85
C ALA A 115 -12.88 6.16 3.02
N PHE A 116 -12.84 4.95 3.56
CA PHE A 116 -11.91 4.60 4.63
C PHE A 116 -10.45 4.60 4.17
N VAL A 117 -10.14 3.97 3.04
CA VAL A 117 -8.77 3.99 2.47
C VAL A 117 -8.39 5.41 2.07
N ASP A 118 -9.34 6.21 1.59
CA ASP A 118 -9.13 7.61 1.29
C ASP A 118 -8.71 8.39 2.56
N ALA A 119 -9.45 8.23 3.66
CA ALA A 119 -9.11 8.83 4.94
C ALA A 119 -7.76 8.35 5.52
N VAL A 120 -7.39 7.09 5.31
CA VAL A 120 -6.09 6.56 5.74
C VAL A 120 -4.95 7.26 5.01
N MET A 121 -4.98 7.41 3.67
CA MET A 121 -3.83 8.07 3.02
C MET A 121 -3.79 9.56 3.30
N ASP A 122 -4.93 10.22 3.52
CA ASP A 122 -4.95 11.63 3.94
C ASP A 122 -4.25 11.80 5.29
N ASP A 123 -4.59 10.96 6.27
CA ASP A 123 -3.93 10.98 7.59
C ASP A 123 -2.43 10.63 7.50
N VAL A 124 -2.05 9.70 6.61
CA VAL A 124 -0.63 9.39 6.36
C VAL A 124 0.10 10.58 5.73
N ALA A 125 -0.51 11.26 4.74
CA ALA A 125 0.08 12.42 4.06
C ALA A 125 0.17 13.66 4.97
N ASP A 126 -0.76 13.81 5.91
CA ASP A 126 -0.71 14.86 6.93
C ASP A 126 0.40 14.63 7.96
N ARG A 127 0.78 13.36 8.19
CA ARG A 127 1.82 12.97 9.15
C ARG A 127 3.21 12.92 8.52
N PHE A 128 3.31 12.47 7.27
CA PHE A 128 4.57 12.28 6.56
C PHE A 128 4.46 12.83 5.13
N PRO A 129 5.52 13.47 4.61
CA PRO A 129 5.55 13.79 3.19
C PRO A 129 5.65 12.47 2.42
N ILE A 130 4.57 12.05 1.75
CA ILE A 130 4.56 10.84 0.92
C ILE A 130 4.85 11.16 -0.55
N ASP A 131 5.48 10.23 -1.24
CA ASP A 131 5.73 10.29 -2.68
C ASP A 131 4.66 9.46 -3.42
N PRO A 132 3.65 10.08 -4.06
CA PRO A 132 2.59 9.34 -4.74
C PRO A 132 3.11 8.49 -5.91
N ASP A 133 4.21 8.91 -6.55
CA ASP A 133 4.87 8.16 -7.64
C ASP A 133 5.63 6.92 -7.13
N LYS A 134 5.71 6.74 -5.81
CA LYS A 134 6.28 5.57 -5.14
C LYS A 134 5.35 4.97 -4.08
N THR A 135 4.06 5.25 -4.20
CA THR A 135 3.04 4.73 -3.29
C THR A 135 2.34 3.57 -3.97
N VAL A 136 2.44 2.37 -3.40
CA VAL A 136 1.93 1.11 -3.97
C VAL A 136 0.97 0.45 -2.99
N ALA A 137 -0.06 -0.20 -3.50
CA ALA A 137 -0.95 -1.02 -2.69
C ALA A 137 -0.90 -2.50 -3.09
N THR A 138 -0.96 -3.38 -2.10
CA THR A 138 -0.96 -4.83 -2.25
C THR A 138 -1.91 -5.44 -1.23
N GLY A 139 -2.16 -6.74 -1.36
CA GLY A 139 -2.89 -7.50 -0.37
C GLY A 139 -2.99 -8.96 -0.79
N PHE A 140 -3.37 -9.80 0.17
CA PHE A 140 -3.50 -11.24 -0.06
C PHE A 140 -4.95 -11.70 0.09
N SER A 141 -5.40 -12.61 -0.78
CA SER A 141 -6.72 -13.23 -0.70
C SER A 141 -7.86 -12.19 -0.80
N MET A 142 -8.69 -12.07 0.23
CA MET A 142 -9.68 -11.00 0.33
C MET A 142 -9.05 -9.59 0.30
N GLY A 143 -7.85 -9.42 0.85
CA GLY A 143 -7.08 -8.18 0.73
C GLY A 143 -6.52 -7.96 -0.68
N GLY A 144 -6.23 -9.03 -1.42
CA GLY A 144 -5.90 -8.93 -2.85
C GLY A 144 -7.10 -8.48 -3.67
N SER A 145 -8.30 -8.92 -3.29
CA SER A 145 -9.56 -8.41 -3.86
C SER A 145 -9.78 -6.94 -3.49
N MET A 146 -9.51 -6.56 -2.23
CA MET A 146 -9.55 -5.16 -1.80
C MET A 146 -8.60 -4.30 -2.64
N ALA A 147 -7.37 -4.75 -2.91
CA ALA A 147 -6.44 -4.03 -3.76
C ALA A 147 -6.98 -3.79 -5.19
N TRP A 148 -7.71 -4.75 -5.77
CA TRP A 148 -8.41 -4.56 -7.06
C TRP A 148 -9.46 -3.44 -6.98
N PHE A 149 -10.28 -3.42 -5.94
CA PHE A 149 -11.30 -2.38 -5.77
C PHE A 149 -10.69 -1.00 -5.45
N VAL A 150 -9.65 -0.93 -4.62
CA VAL A 150 -8.90 0.33 -4.41
C VAL A 150 -8.28 0.84 -5.71
N ALA A 151 -7.75 -0.05 -6.55
CA ALA A 151 -7.21 0.37 -7.85
C ALA A 151 -8.28 1.00 -8.74
N CYS A 152 -9.50 0.47 -8.70
CA CYS A 152 -10.64 0.97 -9.46
C CYS A 152 -11.10 2.35 -8.97
N ASP A 153 -11.14 2.54 -7.65
CA ASP A 153 -11.76 3.71 -7.05
C ASP A 153 -10.78 4.86 -6.75
N LEU A 154 -9.54 4.52 -6.36
CA LEU A 154 -8.50 5.45 -5.87
C LEU A 154 -7.16 5.30 -6.61
N GLY A 155 -7.17 4.72 -7.81
CA GLY A 155 -5.94 4.40 -8.55
C GLY A 155 -5.01 5.58 -8.88
N ASP A 156 -5.49 6.82 -8.84
CA ASP A 156 -4.70 8.04 -9.05
C ASP A 156 -3.83 8.43 -7.84
N ARG A 157 -4.08 7.80 -6.68
CA ARG A 157 -3.32 8.02 -5.44
C ARG A 157 -2.13 7.08 -5.31
N PHE A 158 -1.98 6.13 -6.24
CA PHE A 158 -0.96 5.09 -6.20
C PHE A 158 -0.22 5.01 -7.53
N ALA A 159 1.09 4.77 -7.46
CA ALA A 159 1.92 4.44 -8.61
C ALA A 159 1.56 3.10 -9.25
N GLY A 160 1.02 2.17 -8.44
CA GLY A 160 0.55 0.87 -8.93
C GLY A 160 0.10 -0.08 -7.84
N PHE A 161 -0.31 -1.28 -8.27
CA PHE A 161 -0.93 -2.29 -7.43
C PHE A 161 -0.31 -3.68 -7.65
N ILE A 162 -0.19 -4.44 -6.57
CA ILE A 162 0.33 -5.82 -6.58
C ILE A 162 -0.68 -6.76 -5.89
N PRO A 163 -1.88 -6.99 -6.45
CA PRO A 163 -2.84 -7.91 -5.83
C PRO A 163 -2.31 -9.35 -5.88
N VAL A 164 -2.39 -10.06 -4.75
CA VAL A 164 -1.96 -11.47 -4.64
C VAL A 164 -3.14 -12.36 -4.26
N ALA A 165 -3.37 -13.42 -5.03
CA ALA A 165 -4.43 -14.41 -4.79
C ALA A 165 -5.84 -13.79 -4.57
N GLY A 166 -6.13 -12.67 -5.24
CA GLY A 166 -7.43 -11.99 -5.22
C GLY A 166 -7.99 -11.81 -6.64
N ALA A 167 -9.17 -11.21 -6.77
CA ALA A 167 -9.80 -10.81 -8.03
C ALA A 167 -10.96 -9.85 -7.74
N TYR A 168 -11.62 -9.30 -8.77
CA TYR A 168 -12.95 -8.76 -8.58
C TYR A 168 -13.95 -9.86 -8.17
N TRP A 169 -15.08 -9.41 -7.64
CA TRP A 169 -16.24 -10.26 -7.34
C TRP A 169 -17.41 -9.82 -8.21
N ASP A 170 -18.34 -10.74 -8.44
CA ASP A 170 -19.49 -10.44 -9.28
C ASP A 170 -20.51 -9.55 -8.55
N PRO A 171 -21.04 -8.51 -9.22
CA PRO A 171 -20.71 -8.09 -10.59
C PRO A 171 -19.35 -7.37 -10.67
N ILE A 172 -18.51 -7.78 -11.63
CA ILE A 172 -17.28 -7.05 -11.94
C ILE A 172 -17.63 -5.59 -12.31
N PRO A 173 -16.91 -4.59 -11.78
CA PRO A 173 -17.16 -3.20 -12.14
C PRO A 173 -17.04 -2.98 -13.65
N SER A 174 -18.08 -2.43 -14.27
CA SER A 174 -18.08 -2.07 -15.70
C SER A 174 -17.27 -0.80 -15.99
N ASP A 175 -17.05 0.01 -14.95
CA ASP A 175 -16.24 1.21 -14.98
C ASP A 175 -15.60 1.42 -13.60
N CYS A 176 -14.58 2.27 -13.56
CA CYS A 176 -13.78 2.61 -12.39
C CYS A 176 -13.70 4.12 -12.27
N ALA A 177 -13.87 4.64 -11.05
CA ALA A 177 -13.86 6.08 -10.78
C ALA A 177 -12.49 6.71 -11.10
N SER A 178 -11.42 5.95 -10.94
CA SER A 178 -10.05 6.35 -11.23
C SER A 178 -9.56 5.92 -12.62
N PRO A 179 -8.61 6.64 -13.24
CA PRO A 179 -7.78 6.12 -14.32
C PRO A 179 -7.09 4.81 -13.93
N VAL A 180 -6.78 3.96 -14.92
CA VAL A 180 -6.09 2.68 -14.69
C VAL A 180 -4.65 2.92 -14.18
N PRO A 181 -4.30 2.50 -12.95
CA PRO A 181 -2.92 2.45 -12.48
C PRO A 181 -2.17 1.23 -13.06
N ASN A 182 -0.85 1.22 -12.87
CA ASN A 182 -0.03 0.04 -13.18
C ASN A 182 -0.41 -1.12 -12.26
N LEU A 183 -0.38 -2.35 -12.77
CA LEU A 183 -0.82 -3.53 -12.03
C LEU A 183 0.06 -4.75 -12.34
N VAL A 184 0.54 -5.40 -11.28
CA VAL A 184 1.29 -6.67 -11.33
C VAL A 184 0.56 -7.68 -10.43
N HIS A 185 -0.32 -8.50 -11.00
CA HIS A 185 -1.08 -9.48 -10.23
C HIS A 185 -0.30 -10.78 -10.07
N VAL A 186 -0.33 -11.38 -8.88
CA VAL A 186 0.29 -12.68 -8.62
C VAL A 186 -0.77 -13.71 -8.21
N HIS A 187 -0.73 -14.91 -8.82
CA HIS A 187 -1.71 -15.95 -8.52
C HIS A 187 -1.16 -17.38 -8.63
N GLY A 188 -1.68 -18.28 -7.78
CA GLY A 188 -1.36 -19.70 -7.84
C GLY A 188 -2.24 -20.44 -8.84
N THR A 189 -1.66 -21.21 -9.75
CA THR A 189 -2.44 -22.01 -10.72
C THR A 189 -3.12 -23.23 -10.06
N SER A 190 -2.70 -23.60 -8.85
CA SER A 190 -3.30 -24.68 -8.07
C SER A 190 -4.09 -24.13 -6.87
N ASP A 191 -4.44 -22.85 -6.88
CA ASP A 191 -5.20 -22.23 -5.81
C ASP A 191 -6.65 -22.77 -5.78
N THR A 192 -6.97 -23.48 -4.69
CA THR A 192 -8.32 -24.02 -4.46
C THR A 192 -9.14 -23.16 -3.51
N VAL A 193 -8.51 -22.16 -2.88
CA VAL A 193 -9.17 -21.19 -2.02
C VAL A 193 -9.65 -20.02 -2.86
N VAL A 194 -8.88 -19.50 -3.81
CA VAL A 194 -9.30 -18.51 -4.81
C VAL A 194 -8.91 -19.06 -6.19
N PRO A 195 -9.75 -19.89 -6.82
CA PRO A 195 -9.45 -20.44 -8.14
C PRO A 195 -9.41 -19.35 -9.21
N MET A 196 -8.54 -19.53 -10.20
CA MET A 196 -8.42 -18.64 -11.36
C MET A 196 -9.77 -18.47 -12.08
N GLU A 197 -10.54 -19.54 -12.21
CA GLU A 197 -11.83 -19.57 -12.95
C GLU A 197 -13.02 -18.96 -12.17
N GLY A 198 -12.77 -18.45 -10.96
CA GLY A 198 -13.84 -18.01 -10.08
C GLY A 198 -14.53 -19.16 -9.34
N ARG A 199 -15.30 -18.80 -8.31
CA ARG A 199 -16.13 -19.77 -7.57
C ARG A 199 -17.35 -19.14 -6.92
N PRO A 200 -18.46 -19.88 -6.78
CA PRO A 200 -19.54 -19.47 -5.89
C PRO A 200 -19.08 -19.51 -4.42
N ILE A 201 -19.57 -18.57 -3.62
CA ILE A 201 -19.31 -18.44 -2.19
C ILE A 201 -20.66 -18.27 -1.49
N ARG A 202 -21.00 -19.19 -0.59
CA ARG A 202 -22.29 -19.19 0.15
C ARG A 202 -23.52 -19.05 -0.76
N GLU A 203 -23.51 -19.68 -1.92
CA GLU A 203 -24.60 -19.75 -2.93
C GLU A 203 -25.02 -18.43 -3.60
N ILE A 204 -24.83 -17.28 -2.96
CA ILE A 204 -25.30 -15.98 -3.46
C ILE A 204 -24.18 -15.02 -3.88
N TYR A 205 -22.96 -15.24 -3.39
CA TYR A 205 -21.79 -14.44 -3.79
C TYR A 205 -20.95 -15.24 -4.78
N ARG A 206 -20.17 -14.55 -5.59
CA ARG A 206 -19.25 -15.18 -6.52
C ARG A 206 -17.98 -14.37 -6.62
N GLN A 207 -16.86 -15.02 -6.35
CA GLN A 207 -15.56 -14.53 -6.79
C GLN A 207 -15.49 -14.75 -8.31
N SER A 208 -15.17 -13.68 -9.03
CA SER A 208 -15.11 -13.67 -10.49
C SER A 208 -13.85 -14.38 -11.00
N ASP A 209 -13.84 -14.66 -12.31
CA ASP A 209 -12.66 -15.15 -12.99
C ASP A 209 -11.53 -14.08 -12.95
N VAL A 210 -10.30 -14.53 -12.71
CA VAL A 210 -9.12 -13.66 -12.66
C VAL A 210 -8.84 -13.05 -14.04
N GLU A 211 -9.05 -13.80 -15.12
CA GLU A 211 -8.90 -13.30 -16.48
C GLU A 211 -9.98 -12.27 -16.81
N ASP A 212 -11.22 -12.42 -16.32
CA ASP A 212 -12.28 -11.42 -16.52
C ASP A 212 -11.95 -10.11 -15.78
N SER A 213 -11.30 -10.20 -14.60
CA SER A 213 -10.81 -9.03 -13.88
C SER A 213 -9.72 -8.29 -14.68
N LEU A 214 -8.77 -9.03 -15.27
CA LEU A 214 -7.74 -8.49 -16.17
C LEU A 214 -8.32 -7.95 -17.48
N ALA A 215 -9.36 -8.58 -18.03
CA ALA A 215 -10.04 -8.11 -19.24
C ALA A 215 -10.67 -6.73 -19.04
N THR A 216 -11.26 -6.48 -17.88
CA THR A 216 -11.77 -5.16 -17.49
C THR A 216 -10.65 -4.12 -17.46
N TRP A 217 -9.51 -4.49 -16.85
CA TRP A 217 -8.34 -3.62 -16.73
C TRP A 217 -7.71 -3.25 -18.09
N THR A 218 -7.51 -4.27 -18.93
CA THR A 218 -6.87 -4.13 -20.25
C THR A 218 -7.77 -3.38 -21.23
N THR A 219 -9.09 -3.61 -21.17
CA THR A 219 -10.07 -2.83 -21.94
C THR A 219 -10.03 -1.36 -21.56
N LYS A 220 -10.06 -1.04 -20.26
CA LYS A 220 -10.01 0.36 -19.79
C LYS A 220 -8.67 1.04 -20.09
N ALA A 221 -7.57 0.29 -20.09
CA ALA A 221 -6.25 0.78 -20.50
C ALA A 221 -6.06 0.88 -22.03
N GLY A 222 -7.03 0.41 -22.82
CA GLY A 222 -6.97 0.45 -24.28
C GLY A 222 -5.92 -0.48 -24.89
N CYS A 223 -5.56 -1.57 -24.20
CA CYS A 223 -4.62 -2.56 -24.73
C CYS A 223 -5.19 -3.18 -26.01
N ASP A 224 -4.41 -3.18 -27.09
CA ASP A 224 -4.84 -3.61 -28.44
C ASP A 224 -4.04 -4.80 -29.00
N ALA A 225 -3.18 -5.40 -28.17
CA ALA A 225 -2.33 -6.51 -28.55
C ALA A 225 -2.34 -7.66 -27.53
N GLU A 226 -2.09 -8.87 -28.02
CA GLU A 226 -1.97 -10.07 -27.20
C GLU A 226 -0.85 -9.93 -26.15
N PRO A 227 -1.01 -10.52 -24.96
CA PRO A 227 0.02 -10.47 -23.95
C PRO A 227 1.25 -11.31 -24.35
N VAL A 228 2.42 -10.78 -24.06
CA VAL A 228 3.71 -11.44 -24.31
C VAL A 228 4.23 -12.15 -23.06
N PRO A 229 4.96 -13.27 -23.18
CA PRO A 229 5.62 -13.89 -22.04
C PRO A 229 6.61 -12.93 -21.37
N ALA A 230 6.62 -12.95 -20.03
CA ALA A 230 7.52 -12.20 -19.17
C ALA A 230 7.84 -13.02 -17.92
N SER A 231 8.66 -12.47 -17.02
CA SER A 231 8.94 -13.06 -15.72
C SER A 231 9.10 -12.00 -14.64
N LEU A 232 8.90 -12.41 -13.40
CA LEU A 232 9.12 -11.63 -12.19
C LEU A 232 9.73 -12.55 -11.13
N GLY A 233 11.04 -12.44 -10.92
CA GLY A 233 11.78 -13.46 -10.17
C GLY A 233 11.57 -14.84 -10.81
N ASP A 234 11.10 -15.80 -10.01
CA ASP A 234 10.78 -17.17 -10.44
C ASP A 234 9.34 -17.34 -10.97
N LEU A 235 8.54 -16.26 -11.01
CA LEU A 235 7.16 -16.30 -11.50
C LEU A 235 7.10 -16.23 -13.03
N ALA A 236 6.22 -17.05 -13.61
CA ALA A 236 5.92 -17.01 -15.04
C ALA A 236 4.83 -15.95 -15.29
N CYS A 237 5.14 -14.91 -16.06
CA CYS A 237 4.24 -13.79 -16.27
C CYS A 237 3.76 -13.65 -17.72
N ARG A 238 2.61 -13.02 -17.88
CA ARG A 238 2.08 -12.50 -19.14
C ARG A 238 1.92 -10.99 -19.00
N LYS A 239 2.54 -10.22 -19.91
CA LYS A 239 2.46 -8.76 -19.95
C LYS A 239 1.62 -8.31 -21.13
N TRP A 240 0.55 -7.57 -20.88
CA TRP A 240 -0.25 -6.97 -21.95
C TRP A 240 0.51 -5.82 -22.61
N THR A 241 0.33 -5.70 -23.93
CA THR A 241 0.99 -4.66 -24.74
C THR A 241 -0.05 -3.79 -25.44
N GLY A 242 0.38 -2.63 -25.96
CA GLY A 242 -0.56 -1.66 -26.54
C GLY A 242 -1.33 -0.81 -25.51
N CYS A 243 -1.05 -0.98 -24.22
CA CYS A 243 -1.75 -0.29 -23.12
C CYS A 243 -1.28 1.17 -22.89
N GLY A 244 -0.79 1.85 -23.93
CA GLY A 244 -0.09 3.13 -23.79
C GLY A 244 1.14 3.03 -22.89
N THR A 245 1.15 3.78 -21.78
CA THR A 245 2.24 3.75 -20.77
C THR A 245 1.95 2.83 -19.58
N LYS A 246 0.82 2.11 -19.59
CA LYS A 246 0.38 1.31 -18.45
C LYS A 246 1.02 -0.07 -18.47
N LEU A 247 1.52 -0.49 -17.31
CA LEU A 247 1.97 -1.84 -17.05
C LEU A 247 0.81 -2.68 -16.53
N ILE A 248 0.48 -3.77 -17.22
CA ILE A 248 -0.51 -4.75 -16.76
C ILE A 248 0.10 -6.14 -16.94
N GLU A 249 0.33 -6.83 -15.83
CA GLU A 249 0.92 -8.16 -15.80
C GLU A 249 0.13 -9.13 -14.93
N LEU A 250 0.03 -10.37 -15.39
CA LEU A 250 -0.37 -11.52 -14.59
C LEU A 250 0.84 -12.44 -14.44
N CYS A 251 1.31 -12.61 -13.22
CA CYS A 251 2.36 -13.53 -12.83
C CYS A 251 1.77 -14.73 -12.10
N THR A 252 2.21 -15.93 -12.45
CA THR A 252 1.69 -17.17 -11.90
C THR A 252 2.78 -18.09 -11.36
N HIS A 253 2.42 -18.91 -10.38
CA HIS A 253 3.26 -19.96 -9.79
C HIS A 253 2.46 -21.27 -9.67
N PRO A 254 3.12 -22.45 -9.62
CA PRO A 254 2.42 -23.74 -9.57
C PRO A 254 1.75 -24.05 -8.22
N GLY A 255 1.95 -23.19 -7.21
CA GLY A 255 1.46 -23.38 -5.85
C GLY A 255 -0.04 -23.13 -5.68
N GLY A 256 -0.52 -23.31 -4.45
CA GLY A 256 -1.90 -23.03 -4.05
C GLY A 256 -2.08 -21.62 -3.48
N HIS A 257 -2.96 -21.47 -2.50
CA HIS A 257 -3.28 -20.19 -1.85
C HIS A 257 -2.18 -19.73 -0.89
N LEU A 258 -1.20 -18.98 -1.39
CA LEU A 258 -0.11 -18.45 -0.58
C LEU A 258 0.42 -17.13 -1.11
N ILE A 259 1.21 -16.45 -0.28
CA ILE A 259 1.94 -15.25 -0.63
C ILE A 259 3.36 -15.34 -0.08
N GLU A 260 4.33 -14.88 -0.87
CA GLU A 260 5.72 -14.69 -0.44
C GLU A 260 6.07 -13.21 -0.44
N PRO A 261 6.73 -12.68 0.62
CA PRO A 261 7.14 -11.27 0.66
C PRO A 261 8.00 -10.84 -0.53
N GLN A 262 8.83 -11.73 -1.08
CA GLN A 262 9.67 -11.43 -2.24
C GLN A 262 8.86 -11.02 -3.47
N TRP A 263 7.65 -11.56 -3.67
CA TRP A 263 6.81 -11.18 -4.81
C TRP A 263 6.33 -9.73 -4.72
N ILE A 264 6.17 -9.21 -3.49
CA ILE A 264 5.85 -7.81 -3.24
C ILE A 264 7.07 -6.94 -3.55
N VAL A 265 8.27 -7.36 -3.13
CA VAL A 265 9.53 -6.65 -3.42
C VAL A 265 9.77 -6.58 -4.93
N ASP A 266 9.72 -7.71 -5.62
CA ASP A 266 9.94 -7.79 -7.06
C ASP A 266 8.88 -6.99 -7.81
N GLY A 267 7.60 -7.14 -7.42
CA GLY A 267 6.49 -6.40 -8.00
C GLY A 267 6.64 -4.89 -7.82
N TYR A 268 7.08 -4.43 -6.65
CA TYR A 268 7.33 -3.03 -6.37
C TYR A 268 8.42 -2.48 -7.29
N HIS A 269 9.56 -3.18 -7.41
CA HIS A 269 10.61 -2.79 -8.34
C HIS A 269 10.15 -2.74 -9.79
N ARG A 270 9.34 -3.71 -10.23
CA ARG A 270 8.74 -3.75 -11.57
C ARG A 270 7.77 -2.57 -11.80
N LEU A 271 7.04 -2.11 -10.78
CA LEU A 271 6.20 -0.91 -10.87
C LEU A 271 7.03 0.38 -10.95
N MET A 272 8.17 0.46 -10.26
CA MET A 272 9.06 1.62 -10.28
C MET A 272 9.89 1.71 -11.56
N ASP A 273 10.16 0.58 -12.21
CA ASP A 273 10.87 0.50 -13.49
C ASP A 273 10.15 -0.45 -14.48
N PRO A 274 9.02 -0.01 -15.08
CA PRO A 274 8.22 -0.85 -15.99
C PRO A 274 8.92 -1.26 -17.28
N ALA A 275 10.05 -0.61 -17.61
CA ALA A 275 10.83 -0.88 -18.81
C ALA A 275 11.76 -2.09 -18.67
N ARG A 276 11.96 -2.59 -17.45
CA ARG A 276 12.92 -3.65 -17.09
C ARG A 276 12.26 -5.02 -16.96
#